data_AF-T0SXA8-F1
#
_entry.id   AF-T0SXA8-F1
#
_cell.length_a   1.000
_cell.length_b   1.000
_cell.length_c   1.000
_cell.angle_alpha   90.00
_cell.angle_beta   90.00
_cell.angle_gamma   90.00
#
_symmetry.space_group_name_H-M   'P 1'
#
loop_
_entity.id
_entity.type
_entity.pdbx_description
1 polymer ?
#
loop_
_entity_poly.entity_id
_entity_poly.type
_entity_poly.pdbx_seq_one_letter_code
_entity_poly.pdbx_strand_id
1 'polypeptide(L)' 'MNKEKIKSIVAILGGLLGLLYILNPGAGVFELIPDNIPFIGNLDEGAAVLLILGCLRHFNIDLTKYFKR' A
#
# COMPACT_ATOMS: atom_id res chain seq x y z
N MET A 1 -11.41 3.24 -23.16
CA MET A 1 -10.18 3.75 -22.52
C MET A 1 -9.03 2.80 -22.84
N ASN A 2 -7.83 3.28 -23.15
CA ASN A 2 -6.68 2.41 -23.45
C ASN A 2 -6.28 1.60 -22.20
N LYS A 3 -5.79 0.36 -22.38
CA LYS A 3 -5.27 -0.52 -21.33
C LYS A 3 -4.23 0.18 -20.44
N GLU A 4 -3.36 1.00 -21.03
CA GLU A 4 -2.37 1.75 -20.26
C GLU A 4 -2.99 2.78 -19.32
N LYS A 5 -4.01 3.53 -19.79
CA LYS A 5 -4.75 4.46 -18.92
C LYS A 5 -5.48 3.74 -17.79
N ILE A 6 -6.03 2.55 -18.06
CA ILE A 6 -6.68 1.72 -17.03
C ILE A 6 -5.66 1.32 -15.96
N LYS A 7 -4.47 0.84 -16.35
CA LYS A 7 -3.41 0.46 -15.40
C LYS A 7 -2.99 1.64 -14.53
N SER A 8 -2.81 2.83 -15.12
CA SER A 8 -2.45 4.03 -14.35
C SER A 8 -3.53 4.45 -13.35
N ILE A 9 -4.82 4.36 -13.73
CA ILE A 9 -5.93 4.65 -12.81
C ILE A 9 -5.94 3.63 -11.67
N VAL A 10 -5.78 2.35 -11.97
CA VAL A 10 -5.71 1.29 -10.95
C VAL A 10 -4.53 1.52 -10.00
N ALA A 11 -3.36 1.90 -10.53
CA ALA A 11 -2.19 2.21 -9.70
C ALA A 11 -2.42 3.42 -8.79
N ILE A 12 -3.04 4.49 -9.29
CA ILE A 12 -3.39 5.68 -8.49
C ILE A 12 -4.38 5.30 -7.38
N LEU A 13 -5.47 4.61 -7.72
CA LEU A 13 -6.48 4.20 -6.76
C LEU A 13 -5.91 3.23 -5.70
N GLY A 14 -5.11 2.25 -6.12
CA GLY A 14 -4.46 1.31 -5.22
C GLY A 14 -3.46 1.98 -4.29
N GLY A 15 -2.68 2.95 -4.79
CA GLY A 15 -1.75 3.72 -3.97
C GLY A 15 -2.47 4.60 -2.94
N LEU A 16 -3.54 5.29 -3.34
CA LEU A 16 -4.36 6.08 -2.43
C LEU A 16 -5.05 5.21 -1.37
N LEU A 17 -5.55 4.03 -1.76
CA LEU A 17 -6.16 3.09 -0.82
C LEU A 17 -5.15 2.59 0.20
N GLY A 18 -3.95 2.18 -0.23
CA GLY A 18 -2.89 1.78 0.68
C GLY A 18 -2.47 2.92 1.62
N LEU A 19 -2.36 4.16 1.11
CA LEU A 19 -2.04 5.32 1.95
C LEU A 19 -3.12 5.58 3.00
N LEU A 20 -4.39 5.54 2.61
CA LEU A 20 -5.51 5.70 3.53
C LEU A 20 -5.53 4.61 4.60
N TYR A 21 -5.18 3.37 4.22
CA TYR A 21 -5.09 2.25 5.13
C TYR A 21 -4.03 2.48 6.22
N ILE A 22 -2.79 2.81 5.82
CA ILE A 22 -1.69 3.05 6.77
C ILE A 22 -1.92 4.28 7.64
N LEU A 23 -2.60 5.30 7.11
CA LEU A 23 -2.98 6.47 7.91
C LEU A 23 -3.98 6.12 9.03
N ASN A 24 -4.63 4.95 8.95
CA ASN A 24 -5.55 4.41 9.95
C ASN A 24 -6.52 5.48 10.52
N PRO A 25 -7.34 6.15 9.68
CA PRO A 25 -8.26 7.18 10.14
C PRO A 25 -9.35 6.63 11.09
N GLY A 26 -9.56 5.30 11.07
CA GLY A 26 -10.43 4.59 11.99
C GLY A 26 -9.84 4.36 13.38
N ALA A 27 -8.57 4.74 13.62
CA ALA A 27 -7.86 4.60 14.89
C ALA A 27 -7.94 3.19 15.49
N GLY A 28 -7.84 2.15 14.64
CA GLY A 28 -7.88 0.75 15.08
C GLY A 28 -9.30 0.21 15.39
N VAL A 29 -10.36 0.97 15.10
CA VAL A 29 -11.75 0.48 15.25
C VAL A 29 -12.11 -0.55 14.18
N PHE A 30 -11.45 -0.48 13.01
CA PHE A 30 -11.67 -1.37 11.87
C PHE A 30 -10.33 -1.88 11.35
N GLU A 31 -9.76 -2.86 12.05
CA GLU A 31 -8.58 -3.61 11.61
C GLU A 31 -9.01 -4.90 10.90
N LEU A 32 -8.36 -5.22 9.77
CA LEU A 32 -8.57 -6.51 9.09
C LEU A 32 -7.93 -7.64 9.89
N ILE A 33 -6.75 -7.38 10.46
CA ILE A 33 -6.04 -8.29 11.34
C ILE A 33 -5.85 -7.61 12.70
N PRO A 34 -6.20 -8.25 13.81
CA PRO A 34 -6.04 -7.64 15.13
C PRO A 34 -4.56 -7.33 15.45
N ASP A 35 -4.26 -6.07 15.77
CA ASP A 35 -2.93 -5.56 16.13
C ASP A 35 -2.27 -6.28 17.31
N ASN A 36 -3.07 -6.95 18.14
CA ASN A 36 -2.61 -7.64 19.35
C ASN A 36 -2.08 -9.06 19.11
N ILE A 37 -2.08 -9.55 17.86
CA ILE A 37 -1.51 -10.86 17.52
C ILE A 37 -0.02 -10.69 17.17
N PRO A 38 0.91 -11.26 17.97
CA PRO A 38 2.33 -11.20 17.66
C PRO A 38 2.62 -11.70 16.25
N PHE A 39 3.54 -11.04 15.54
CA PHE A 39 3.99 -11.32 14.17
C PHE A 39 2.96 -11.14 13.04
N ILE A 40 1.66 -11.17 13.34
CA ILE A 40 0.59 -11.22 12.33
C ILE A 40 -0.21 -9.92 12.29
N GLY A 41 -0.40 -9.27 13.45
CA GLY A 41 -1.29 -8.13 13.62
C GLY A 41 -0.95 -6.88 12.85
N ASN A 42 0.19 -6.80 12.16
CA ASN A 42 0.55 -5.64 11.32
C ASN A 42 0.89 -6.03 9.86
N LEU A 43 0.53 -7.25 9.46
CA LEU A 43 0.91 -7.77 8.14
C LEU A 43 0.12 -7.11 7.01
N ASP A 44 -1.10 -6.70 7.29
CA ASP A 44 -1.98 -5.95 6.40
C ASP A 44 -1.47 -4.53 6.14
N GLU A 45 -0.92 -3.83 7.14
CA GLU A 45 -0.22 -2.56 6.95
C GLU A 45 1.05 -2.77 6.13
N GLY A 46 1.80 -3.85 6.40
CA GLY A 46 2.95 -4.25 5.59
C GLY A 46 2.56 -4.49 4.13
N ALA A 47 1.44 -5.18 3.89
CA ALA A 47 0.89 -5.39 2.55
C ALA A 47 0.45 -4.07 1.89
N ALA A 48 -0.15 -3.15 2.66
CA ALA A 48 -0.51 -1.82 2.17
C ALA A 48 0.74 -1.01 1.77
N VAL A 49 1.85 -1.09 2.52
CA VAL A 49 3.13 -0.48 2.15
C VAL A 49 3.63 -1.07 0.83
N LEU A 50 3.63 -2.40 0.70
CA LEU A 50 4.07 -3.07 -0.53
C LEU A 50 3.21 -2.68 -1.74
N LEU A 51 1.89 -2.55 -1.55
CA LEU A 51 0.97 -2.06 -2.58
C LEU A 51 1.35 -0.64 -3.04
N ILE A 52 1.59 0.28 -2.10
CA ILE A 52 2.01 1.65 -2.41
C ILE A 52 3.32 1.65 -3.19
N LEU A 53 4.33 0.89 -2.73
CA LEU A 53 5.62 0.79 -3.40
C LEU A 53 5.48 0.24 -4.82
N GLY A 54 4.63 -0.78 -5.02
CA GLY A 54 4.31 -1.31 -6.34
C GLY A 54 3.64 -0.28 -7.25
N CYS A 55 2.68 0.48 -6.72
CA CYS A 55 2.01 1.56 -7.46
C CYS A 55 2.96 2.70 -7.82
N LEU A 56 3.87 3.10 -6.92
CA LEU A 56 4.90 4.09 -7.23
C LEU A 56 5.87 3.59 -8.31
N ARG A 57 6.26 2.31 -8.25
CA ARG A 57 7.12 1.68 -9.25
C ARG A 57 6.48 1.66 -10.64
N HIS A 58 5.15 1.55 -10.74
CA HIS A 58 4.42 1.69 -12.01
C HIS A 58 4.70 3.04 -12.70
N PHE A 59 4.95 4.10 -11.92
CA PHE A 59 5.31 5.44 -12.40
C PHE A 59 6.82 5.69 -12.45
N ASN A 60 7.65 4.63 -12.41
CA ASN A 60 9.11 4.70 -12.35
C ASN A 60 9.67 5.37 -11.08
N ILE A 61 8.86 5.44 -10.01
CA ILE A 61 9.29 5.93 -8.71
C ILE A 61 9.62 4.70 -7.85
N ASP A 62 10.89 4.32 -7.81
CA ASP A 62 11.36 3.22 -6.98
C ASP A 62 12.00 3.75 -5.70
N LEU A 63 11.28 3.69 -4.57
CA LEU A 63 11.82 4.03 -3.26
C LEU A 63 12.72 2.93 -2.69
N THR A 64 12.59 1.68 -3.16
CA THR A 64 13.37 0.55 -2.64
C THR A 64 14.84 0.60 -3.03
N LYS A 65 15.17 1.41 -4.05
CA LYS A 65 16.54 1.62 -4.52
C LYS A 65 17.49 2.16 -3.45
N TYR A 66 16.97 2.86 -2.44
CA TYR A 66 17.76 3.39 -1.33
C TYR A 66 18.05 2.36 -0.25
N PHE A 67 17.36 1.22 -0.24
CA PHE A 67 17.58 0.13 0.72
C PHE A 67 18.52 -0.96 0.20
N LYS A 68 18.89 -0.93 -1.09
CA LYS A 68 19.95 -1.80 -1.61
C LYS A 68 21.30 -1.31 -1.10
N ARG A 69 21.86 -2.08 -0.17
CA ARG A 69 23.23 -1.91 0.34
C ARG A 69 24.24 -2.53 -0.63
#